data_AF-A0A662SZR3-F1
#
_entry.id   AF-A0A662SZR3-F1
#
_cell.length_a   1.000
_cell.length_b   1.000
_cell.length_c   1.000
_cell.angle_alpha   90.00
_cell.angle_beta   90.00
_cell.angle_gamma   90.00
#
_symmetry.space_group_name_H-M   'P 1'
#
loop_
_entity.id
_entity.type
_entity.pdbx_description
1 polymer ?
#
loop_
_entity_poly.entity_id
_entity_poly.type
_entity_poly.pdbx_seq_one_letter_code
_entity_poly.pdbx_strand_id
1 'polypeptide(L)'
;MPGSWTTVVKLPPQELLYFIVSCLRKLNEPHTISTEPTASLQLVRVVRVQSSPQITVILHTHSSGTLMEIHPADSSHPLLRRLLPMLVRTLPGAWSQLKRREWVKMWPFLKDVR
;
A
#
# COMPACT_ATOMS: atom_id res chain seq x y z
N MET A 1 12.64 -15.30 3.55
CA MET A 1 12.13 -13.96 3.90
C MET A 1 10.66 -13.91 3.50
N PRO A 2 9.73 -13.43 4.33
CA PRO A 2 8.37 -13.17 3.85
C PRO A 2 8.51 -12.17 2.69
N GLY A 3 8.09 -12.60 1.49
CA GLY A 3 8.34 -11.87 0.25
C GLY A 3 7.65 -10.51 0.22
N SER A 4 7.98 -9.73 -0.81
CA SER A 4 7.20 -8.53 -1.14
C SER A 4 6.00 -8.89 -1.99
N TRP A 5 4.99 -8.02 -1.98
CA TRP A 5 3.85 -8.14 -2.90
C TRP A 5 3.62 -6.84 -3.62
N THR A 6 3.47 -6.94 -4.94
CA THR A 6 3.28 -5.82 -5.84
C THR A 6 1.91 -5.86 -6.51
N THR A 7 1.30 -4.70 -6.68
CA THR A 7 0.04 -4.55 -7.43
C THR A 7 -0.07 -3.15 -8.03
N VAL A 8 -0.89 -3.02 -9.07
CA VAL A 8 -1.23 -1.70 -9.62
C VAL A 8 -2.54 -1.22 -9.03
N VAL A 9 -2.50 -0.05 -8.41
CA VAL A 9 -3.66 0.67 -7.89
C VAL A 9 -3.99 1.81 -8.85
N LYS A 10 -5.25 1.95 -9.25
CA LYS A 10 -5.70 2.95 -10.24
C LYS A 10 -5.84 4.37 -9.67
N LEU A 11 -4.88 4.80 -8.86
CA LEU A 11 -4.81 6.14 -8.29
C LEU A 11 -3.44 6.78 -8.54
N PRO A 12 -3.34 8.12 -8.54
CA PRO A 12 -2.06 8.81 -8.51
C PRO A 12 -1.26 8.49 -7.23
N PRO A 13 0.09 8.50 -7.27
CA PRO A 13 0.91 8.15 -6.11
C PRO A 13 0.67 9.05 -4.90
N GLN A 14 0.41 10.34 -5.13
CA GLN A 14 0.15 11.33 -4.07
C GLN A 14 -1.15 11.06 -3.33
N GLU A 15 -2.22 10.69 -4.06
CA GLU A 15 -3.50 10.35 -3.46
C GLU A 15 -3.40 9.05 -2.66
N LEU A 16 -2.77 8.02 -3.24
CA LEU A 16 -2.58 6.75 -2.54
C LEU A 16 -1.72 6.93 -1.27
N LEU A 17 -0.66 7.75 -1.35
CA LEU A 17 0.14 8.13 -0.19
C LEU A 17 -0.71 8.80 0.89
N TYR A 18 -1.57 9.75 0.52
CA TYR A 18 -2.46 10.43 1.46
C TYR A 18 -3.34 9.43 2.22
N PHE A 19 -3.95 8.45 1.53
CA PHE A 19 -4.78 7.44 2.18
C PHE A 19 -3.98 6.51 3.09
N ILE A 20 -2.79 6.07 2.68
CA ILE A 20 -1.92 5.22 3.51
C ILE A 20 -1.53 5.97 4.79
N VAL A 21 -1.06 7.21 4.66
CA VAL A 21 -0.65 8.05 5.80
C VAL A 21 -1.83 8.35 6.72
N SER A 22 -3.01 8.62 6.16
CA SER A 22 -4.24 8.83 6.93
C SER A 22 -4.61 7.59 7.76
N CYS A 23 -4.51 6.38 7.18
CA CYS A 23 -4.74 5.14 7.90
C CYS A 23 -3.70 4.90 9.01
N LEU A 24 -2.41 5.13 8.74
CA LEU A 24 -1.35 5.00 9.76
C LEU A 24 -1.56 5.97 10.93
N ARG A 25 -1.95 7.22 10.65
CA ARG A 25 -2.30 8.21 11.70
C ARG A 25 -3.49 7.75 12.54
N LYS A 26 -4.56 7.22 11.91
CA LYS A 26 -5.73 6.69 12.64
C LYS A 26 -5.40 5.48 13.51
N LEU A 27 -4.39 4.71 13.14
CA LEU A 27 -3.90 3.57 13.91
C LEU A 27 -2.89 3.98 14.99
N ASN A 28 -2.55 5.26 15.12
CA ASN A 28 -1.48 5.78 15.98
C ASN A 28 -0.13 5.11 15.70
N GLU A 29 0.17 4.83 14.43
CA GLU A 29 1.38 4.15 14.02
C GLU A 29 2.45 5.16 13.60
N PRO A 30 3.64 5.14 14.24
CA PRO A 30 4.74 6.00 13.83
C PRO A 30 5.18 5.62 12.43
N HIS A 31 5.44 6.62 11.59
CA HIS A 31 5.85 6.41 10.22
C HIS A 31 6.82 7.48 9.73
N THR A 32 7.69 7.09 8.81
CA THR A 32 8.56 8.00 8.06
C THR A 32 8.20 7.95 6.58
N ILE A 33 8.38 9.08 5.90
CA ILE A 33 8.18 9.21 4.46
C ILE A 33 9.51 9.65 3.85
N SER A 34 10.00 8.90 2.87
CA SER A 34 11.15 9.32 2.07
C SER A 34 10.80 9.29 0.59
N THR A 35 11.44 10.19 -0.17
CA THR A 35 11.35 10.24 -1.63
C THR A 35 12.72 9.99 -2.21
N GLU A 36 12.86 8.95 -3.04
CA GLU A 36 14.12 8.61 -3.70
C GLU A 36 14.02 8.90 -5.21
N PRO A 37 14.99 9.62 -5.81
CA PRO A 37 15.08 9.71 -7.26
C PRO A 37 15.52 8.35 -7.82
N THR A 38 14.84 7.86 -8.84
CA THR A 38 15.24 6.61 -9.53
C THR A 38 16.18 6.94 -10.70
N ALA A 39 17.30 6.23 -10.83
CA ALA A 39 18.32 6.49 -11.84
C ALA A 39 17.87 6.24 -13.30
N SER A 40 16.73 5.58 -13.51
CA SER A 40 16.15 5.34 -14.83
C SER A 40 15.33 6.56 -15.30
N LEU A 41 15.80 7.21 -16.36
CA LEU A 41 15.25 8.40 -17.01
C LEU A 41 13.82 8.28 -17.61
N GLN A 42 12.99 7.34 -17.18
CA GLN A 42 11.60 7.25 -17.67
C GLN A 42 10.51 7.19 -16.60
N LEU A 43 10.74 6.66 -15.41
CA LEU A 43 9.69 6.45 -14.41
C LEU A 43 10.45 6.29 -13.08
N VAL A 44 10.30 7.12 -12.03
CA VAL A 44 9.22 7.07 -11.05
C VAL A 44 9.65 7.92 -9.83
N ARG A 45 8.75 8.64 -9.15
CA ARG A 45 9.04 9.06 -7.77
C ARG A 45 8.74 7.89 -6.84
N VAL A 46 9.77 7.37 -6.17
CA VAL A 46 9.59 6.33 -5.16
C VAL A 46 9.18 7.01 -3.86
N VAL A 47 7.98 6.71 -3.36
CA VAL A 47 7.58 7.12 -2.01
C VAL A 47 7.62 5.91 -1.11
N ARG A 48 8.51 5.95 -0.10
CA ARG A 48 8.62 4.90 0.91
C ARG A 48 7.89 5.35 2.17
N VAL A 49 6.99 4.52 2.68
CA VAL A 49 6.35 4.68 3.97
C VAL A 49 6.81 3.54 4.87
N GLN A 50 7.54 3.85 5.93
CA GLN A 50 8.05 2.84 6.87
C GLN A 50 7.40 3.01 8.23
N SER A 51 6.79 1.95 8.77
CA SER A 51 6.21 1.93 10.12
C SER A 51 6.99 1.04 11.10
N SER A 52 6.74 1.18 12.40
CA SER A 52 7.22 0.25 13.43
C SER A 52 6.04 -0.45 14.10
N PRO A 53 5.87 -1.79 14.01
CA PRO A 53 6.76 -2.78 13.40
C PRO A 53 6.92 -2.62 11.88
N GLN A 54 8.09 -3.06 11.36
CA GLN A 54 8.64 -2.78 10.02
C GLN A 54 7.72 -3.21 8.87
N ILE A 55 6.76 -2.36 8.50
CA ILE A 55 6.11 -2.42 7.19
C ILE A 55 6.72 -1.32 6.34
N THR A 56 7.09 -1.66 5.12
CA THR A 56 7.50 -0.72 4.08
C THR A 56 6.50 -0.78 2.93
N VAL A 57 5.85 0.35 2.66
CA VAL A 57 5.05 0.53 1.45
C VAL A 57 5.82 1.41 0.47
N ILE A 58 6.03 0.93 -0.75
CA ILE A 58 6.75 1.63 -1.80
C ILE A 58 5.78 1.95 -2.93
N LEU A 59 5.69 3.22 -3.30
CA LEU A 59 4.81 3.68 -4.37
C LEU A 59 5.63 4.11 -5.58
N HIS A 60 5.22 3.62 -6.74
CA HIS A 60 5.85 3.88 -8.01
C HIS A 60 4.85 4.45 -9.01
N THR A 61 5.20 5.56 -9.68
CA THR A 61 4.47 6.06 -10.85
C THR A 61 4.41 4.99 -11.94
N HIS A 62 3.22 4.65 -12.41
CA HIS A 62 3.03 3.65 -13.46
C HIS A 62 2.12 4.23 -14.54
N SER A 63 2.28 3.79 -15.79
CA SER A 63 1.50 4.32 -16.93
C SER A 63 -0.02 4.14 -16.76
N SER A 64 -0.44 3.17 -15.94
CA SER A 64 -1.84 2.85 -15.65
C SER A 64 -2.28 3.15 -14.20
N GLY A 65 -1.47 3.90 -13.42
CA GLY A 65 -1.79 4.27 -12.04
C GLY A 65 -0.54 4.32 -11.15
N THR A 66 -0.62 3.69 -9.98
CA THR A 66 0.50 3.54 -9.05
C THR A 66 0.80 2.08 -8.85
N LEU A 67 2.04 1.66 -9.13
CA LEU A 67 2.54 0.37 -8.71
C LEU A 67 2.91 0.47 -7.22
N MET A 68 2.21 -0.29 -6.39
CA MET A 68 2.40 -0.33 -4.94
C MET A 68 3.05 -1.65 -4.57
N GLU A 69 4.12 -1.57 -3.78
CA GLU A 69 4.82 -2.71 -3.20
C GLU A 69 4.70 -2.68 -1.68
N ILE A 70 4.44 -3.82 -1.06
CA ILE A 70 4.29 -3.96 0.40
C ILE A 70 5.28 -5.01 0.91
N HIS A 71 6.05 -4.64 1.93
CA HIS A 71 6.99 -5.50 2.65
C HIS A 71 6.72 -5.44 4.16
N PRO A 72 6.75 -6.56 4.89
CA PRO A 72 6.59 -7.92 4.38
C PRO A 72 5.16 -8.13 3.87
N ALA A 73 4.93 -9.00 2.89
CA ALA A 73 3.59 -9.38 2.45
C ALA A 73 2.96 -10.49 3.33
N ASP A 74 3.25 -10.48 4.63
CA ASP A 74 2.81 -11.53 5.55
C ASP A 74 1.38 -11.28 6.06
N SER A 75 0.47 -12.21 5.76
CA SER A 75 -0.93 -12.14 6.20
C SER A 75 -1.13 -12.25 7.73
N SER A 76 -0.11 -12.70 8.46
CA SER A 76 -0.10 -12.75 9.92
C SER A 76 0.37 -11.45 10.56
N HIS A 77 0.97 -10.52 9.79
CA HIS A 77 1.55 -9.29 10.34
C HIS A 77 0.47 -8.41 11.02
N PRO A 78 0.58 -8.12 12.33
CA PRO A 78 -0.48 -7.47 13.10
C PRO A 78 -0.88 -6.09 12.55
N LEU A 79 0.10 -5.32 12.07
CA LEU A 79 -0.18 -4.01 11.48
C LEU A 79 -0.85 -4.14 10.10
N LEU A 80 -0.51 -5.13 9.26
CA LEU A 80 -1.19 -5.30 7.97
C LEU A 80 -2.66 -5.68 8.16
N ARG A 81 -2.94 -6.54 9.14
CA ARG A 81 -4.31 -6.94 9.51
C ARG A 81 -5.20 -5.76 9.95
N ARG A 82 -4.60 -4.68 10.44
CA ARG A 82 -5.32 -3.44 10.80
C ARG A 82 -5.33 -2.43 9.66
N LEU A 83 -4.18 -2.24 8.99
CA LEU A 83 -3.95 -1.25 7.95
C LEU A 83 -4.74 -1.54 6.68
N LEU A 84 -4.65 -2.76 6.14
CA LEU A 84 -5.23 -3.08 4.83
C LEU A 84 -6.76 -2.99 4.82
N PRO A 85 -7.52 -3.52 5.80
CA PRO A 85 -8.97 -3.35 5.83
C PRO A 85 -9.35 -1.87 5.96
N MET A 86 -8.59 -1.09 6.73
CA MET A 86 -8.83 0.34 6.88
C MET A 86 -8.59 1.08 5.57
N LEU A 87 -7.49 0.77 4.88
CA LEU A 87 -7.17 1.33 3.57
C LEU A 87 -8.25 0.98 2.54
N VAL A 88 -8.70 -0.27 2.47
CA VAL A 88 -9.80 -0.67 1.58
C VAL A 88 -11.06 0.14 1.91
N ARG A 89 -11.40 0.36 3.18
CA ARG A 89 -12.61 1.14 3.54
C ARG A 89 -12.49 2.64 3.27
N THR A 90 -11.29 3.21 3.29
CA THR A 90 -11.07 4.65 3.09
C THR A 90 -10.87 5.01 1.62
N LEU A 91 -10.44 4.07 0.78
CA LEU A 91 -10.22 4.32 -0.63
C LEU A 91 -11.55 4.53 -1.38
N PRO A 92 -11.71 5.64 -2.12
CA PRO A 92 -12.91 5.90 -2.91
C PRO A 92 -13.01 4.87 -4.04
N GLY A 93 -14.13 4.13 -4.08
CA GLY A 93 -14.30 3.04 -5.03
C GLY A 93 -13.32 1.88 -4.79
N ALA A 94 -12.85 1.66 -3.55
CA ALA A 94 -11.90 0.64 -3.12
C ALA A 94 -11.66 -0.53 -4.09
N TRP A 95 -12.64 -1.41 -4.28
CA TRP A 95 -12.51 -2.61 -5.13
C TRP A 95 -12.48 -2.34 -6.65
N SER A 96 -12.84 -1.14 -7.09
CA SER A 96 -12.57 -0.67 -8.46
C SER A 96 -11.14 -0.12 -8.62
N GLN A 97 -10.56 0.41 -7.53
CA GLN A 97 -9.15 0.85 -7.48
C GLN A 97 -8.18 -0.31 -7.25
N LEU A 98 -8.62 -1.30 -6.47
CA LEU A 98 -7.89 -2.47 -6.03
C LEU A 98 -8.48 -3.72 -6.67
N LYS A 99 -7.66 -4.52 -7.36
CA LYS A 99 -8.13 -5.80 -7.92
C LYS A 99 -8.50 -6.78 -6.80
N ARG A 100 -9.78 -6.81 -6.39
CA ARG A 100 -10.28 -7.58 -5.23
C ARG A 100 -9.77 -9.01 -5.17
N ARG A 101 -9.82 -9.73 -6.29
CA ARG A 101 -9.37 -11.13 -6.37
C ARG A 101 -7.90 -11.29 -5.98
N GLU A 102 -7.02 -10.41 -6.46
CA GLU A 102 -5.57 -10.47 -6.19
C GLU A 102 -5.29 -10.14 -4.71
N TRP A 103 -5.94 -9.10 -4.19
CA TRP A 103 -5.83 -8.67 -2.80
C TRP A 103 -6.34 -9.71 -1.80
N VAL A 104 -7.51 -10.29 -2.04
CA VAL A 104 -8.08 -11.33 -1.18
C VAL A 104 -7.27 -12.63 -1.27
N LYS A 105 -6.68 -12.94 -2.43
CA LYS A 105 -5.77 -14.09 -2.58
C LYS A 105 -4.53 -13.92 -1.69
N MET A 106 -3.96 -12.71 -1.63
CA MET A 106 -2.79 -12.43 -0.77
C MET A 106 -3.16 -12.29 0.71
N TRP A 107 -4.28 -11.62 1.00
CA TRP A 107 -4.77 -11.37 2.35
C TRP A 107 -6.23 -11.81 2.51
N PRO A 108 -6.47 -13.11 2.81
CA PRO A 108 -7.81 -13.67 2.90
C PRO A 108 -8.75 -12.97 3.90
N PHE A 109 -8.19 -12.32 4.93
CA PHE A 109 -8.97 -11.54 5.89
C PHE A 109 -9.67 -10.32 5.27
N LEU A 110 -9.32 -9.93 4.04
CA LEU A 110 -10.00 -8.85 3.31
C LEU A 110 -11.32 -9.29 2.67
N LYS A 111 -11.65 -10.59 2.64
CA LYS A 111 -12.88 -11.11 2.01
C LYS A 111 -14.15 -10.44 2.58
N ASP A 112 -14.10 -10.11 3.87
CA ASP A 112 -15.21 -9.57 4.67
C ASP A 112 -15.29 -8.04 4.65
N VAL A 113 -14.36 -7.36 3.96
CA VAL A 113 -14.36 -5.90 3.83
C VAL A 113 -15.28 -5.50 2.66
N ARG A 114 -16.38 -4.84 3.00
CA ARG A 114 -17.36 -4.29 2.04
C ARG A 114 -16.87 -2.97 1.47
#